data_AF-A0A3C1RTN8-F1
#
_entry.id   AF-A0A3C1RTN8-F1
#
_cell.length_a   1.000
_cell.length_b   1.000
_cell.length_c   1.000
_cell.angle_alpha   90.00
_cell.angle_beta   90.00
_cell.angle_gamma   90.00
#
_symmetry.space_group_name_H-M   'P 1'
#
loop_
_entity.id
_entity.type
_entity.pdbx_description
1 polymer ?
#
loop_
_entity_poly.entity_id
_entity_poly.type
_entity_poly.pdbx_seq_one_letter_code
_entity_poly.pdbx_strand_id
1 'polypeptide(L)'
;RDLKQTGEFLGAHFYELWKPPSHQHQTCDSVHLIICLFDAKDNNSLLEVQEKVRRIYPELMQLFRYRNKVIWSYWQSRQLKIELKKAYPIIQTTVNNLPQQVDQPRLNLNQLQKELADILKVLSIYSNQLSSLEEQQSTIKTNLKNYQKRVDAIAELDFNFNSEATRKFLMFFSDYVEEKYLEQTKSDLRSLNSGFKLLENAIKTIEGIISIEQTKSDRDLNSTIGVVGTALAMSGVTASVLSAQPERPKSHGDFSFMASPAFFLSSLPLLISVIILGLSRFFR
;
A
#
# COMPACT_ATOMS: atom_id res chain seq x y z
N ARG A 1 11.10 21.53 -17.27
CA ARG A 1 10.97 23.00 -17.07
C ARG A 1 10.20 23.24 -15.78
N ASP A 2 10.58 24.28 -15.04
CA ASP A 2 10.05 24.55 -13.69
C ASP A 2 8.74 25.33 -13.70
N LEU A 3 8.48 26.12 -14.75
CA LEU A 3 7.14 26.65 -15.03
C LEU A 3 6.16 25.48 -15.24
N LYS A 4 5.15 25.39 -14.39
CA LYS A 4 4.13 24.34 -14.41
C LYS A 4 2.83 24.80 -15.00
N GLN A 5 2.40 25.99 -14.64
CA GLN A 5 1.13 26.51 -15.08
C GLN A 5 1.16 28.03 -15.18
N THR A 6 0.37 28.56 -16.10
CA THR A 6 0.03 29.97 -16.19
C THR A 6 -1.48 30.13 -16.09
N GLY A 7 -1.94 31.23 -15.52
CA GLY A 7 -3.37 31.50 -15.41
C GLY A 7 -3.64 32.99 -15.25
N GLU A 8 -4.91 33.33 -15.22
CA GLU A 8 -5.37 34.68 -14.90
C GLU A 8 -6.24 34.61 -13.67
N PHE A 9 -6.05 35.56 -12.76
CA PHE A 9 -6.80 35.62 -11.52
C PHE A 9 -6.84 37.04 -10.95
N LEU A 10 -8.02 37.56 -10.61
CA LEU A 10 -8.24 38.93 -10.11
C LEU A 10 -7.69 40.06 -11.03
N GLY A 11 -7.59 39.81 -12.34
CA GLY A 11 -7.01 40.73 -13.31
C GLY A 11 -5.48 40.75 -13.32
N ALA A 12 -4.83 39.73 -12.74
CA ALA A 12 -3.40 39.51 -12.84
C ALA A 12 -3.09 38.20 -13.59
N HIS A 13 -1.96 38.20 -14.29
CA HIS A 13 -1.36 36.99 -14.83
C HIS A 13 -0.53 36.30 -13.75
N PHE A 14 -0.85 35.04 -13.51
CA PHE A 14 -0.17 34.17 -12.57
C PHE A 14 0.75 33.19 -13.30
N TYR A 15 1.93 32.97 -12.72
CA TYR A 15 2.90 31.97 -13.14
C TYR A 15 3.27 31.10 -11.94
N GLU A 16 2.97 29.80 -12.00
CA GLU A 16 3.42 28.85 -10.99
C GLU A 16 4.69 28.15 -11.46
N LEU A 17 5.78 28.39 -10.74
CA LEU A 17 7.02 27.64 -10.87
C LEU A 17 7.13 26.68 -9.71
N TRP A 18 7.30 25.40 -10.01
CA TRP A 18 7.39 24.39 -8.98
C TRP A 18 8.35 23.26 -9.33
N LYS A 19 9.33 23.06 -8.46
CA LYS A 19 10.16 21.86 -8.44
C LYS A 19 9.65 20.94 -7.33
N PRO A 20 9.01 19.81 -7.63
CA PRO A 20 8.58 18.87 -6.61
C PRO A 20 9.79 18.22 -5.92
N PRO A 21 9.63 17.71 -4.69
CA PRO A 21 10.71 17.01 -3.99
C PRO A 21 11.23 15.85 -4.84
N SER A 22 12.56 15.72 -4.95
CA SER A 22 13.18 14.59 -5.65
C SER A 22 13.11 13.33 -4.78
N HIS A 23 13.08 12.15 -5.40
CA HIS A 23 13.04 10.87 -4.69
C HIS A 23 14.33 10.56 -3.90
N GLN A 24 15.42 11.29 -4.19
CA GLN A 24 16.75 10.94 -3.70
C GLN A 24 17.22 11.83 -2.54
N HIS A 25 16.65 13.03 -2.31
CA HIS A 25 17.15 13.99 -1.31
C HIS A 25 16.04 14.56 -0.40
N GLN A 26 16.48 15.17 0.70
CA GLN A 26 15.67 15.83 1.73
C GLN A 26 14.63 16.80 1.13
N THR A 27 13.54 17.09 1.85
CA THR A 27 12.48 18.04 1.44
C THR A 27 12.98 19.42 1.01
N CYS A 28 14.21 19.77 1.38
CA CYS A 28 14.85 21.07 1.17
C CYS A 28 15.01 21.47 -0.31
N ASP A 29 14.89 20.53 -1.25
CA ASP A 29 15.03 20.84 -2.70
C ASP A 29 13.72 21.23 -3.39
N SER A 30 12.58 21.17 -2.68
CA SER A 30 11.28 21.56 -3.24
C SER A 30 11.14 23.08 -3.23
N VAL A 31 11.20 23.69 -4.42
CA VAL A 31 11.00 25.14 -4.59
C VAL A 31 9.63 25.39 -5.18
N HIS A 32 8.84 26.25 -4.55
CA HIS A 32 7.55 26.71 -5.07
C HIS A 32 7.53 28.24 -5.10
N LEU A 33 7.32 28.79 -6.29
CA LEU A 33 7.24 30.22 -6.53
C LEU A 33 5.97 30.51 -7.32
N ILE A 34 5.25 31.54 -6.87
CA ILE A 34 4.12 32.09 -7.61
C ILE A 34 4.44 33.55 -7.90
N ILE A 35 4.37 33.90 -9.18
CA ILE A 35 4.54 35.25 -9.66
C ILE A 35 3.17 35.75 -10.10
N CYS A 36 2.77 36.91 -9.61
CA CYS A 36 1.51 37.57 -9.93
C CYS A 36 1.84 38.94 -10.53
N LEU A 37 1.42 39.18 -11.78
CA LEU A 37 1.68 40.41 -12.53
C LEU A 37 0.36 41.06 -12.93
N PHE A 38 0.12 42.28 -12.46
CA PHE A 38 -1.02 43.10 -12.86
C PHE A 38 -0.65 43.92 -14.10
N ASP A 39 -1.53 43.98 -15.11
CA ASP A 39 -1.28 44.81 -16.30
C ASP A 39 -1.40 46.29 -15.94
N ALA A 40 -0.43 47.09 -16.37
CA ALA A 40 -0.44 48.55 -16.23
C ALA A 40 -1.53 49.23 -17.08
N LYS A 41 -2.04 48.53 -18.10
CA LYS A 41 -3.13 49.00 -18.98
C LYS A 41 -4.51 48.84 -18.37
N ASP A 42 -4.64 47.97 -17.37
CA ASP A 42 -5.86 47.83 -16.61
C ASP A 42 -6.01 49.11 -15.77
N ASN A 43 -7.02 49.94 -16.08
CA ASN A 43 -7.29 51.24 -15.42
C ASN A 43 -7.60 51.12 -13.90
N ASN A 44 -7.35 49.97 -13.29
CA ASN A 44 -7.47 49.76 -11.86
C ASN A 44 -6.53 50.74 -11.14
N SER A 45 -7.07 51.52 -10.22
CA SER A 45 -6.22 52.35 -9.35
C SER A 45 -5.27 51.46 -8.54
N LEU A 46 -4.09 51.97 -8.17
CA LEU A 46 -3.16 51.27 -7.26
C LEU A 46 -3.87 50.79 -5.98
N LEU A 47 -4.85 51.56 -5.50
CA LEU A 47 -5.68 51.23 -4.34
C LEU A 47 -6.55 49.98 -4.56
N GLU A 48 -7.11 49.81 -5.76
CA GLU A 48 -7.89 48.61 -6.10
C GLU A 48 -7.02 47.35 -6.15
N VAL A 49 -5.81 47.45 -6.72
CA VAL A 49 -4.85 46.33 -6.72
C VAL A 49 -4.45 45.96 -5.28
N GLN A 50 -4.17 46.96 -4.44
CA GLN A 50 -3.85 46.73 -3.03
C GLN A 50 -5.00 46.04 -2.28
N GLU A 51 -6.25 46.46 -2.51
CA GLU A 51 -7.41 45.84 -1.86
C GLU A 51 -7.65 44.41 -2.36
N LYS A 52 -7.48 44.14 -3.66
CA LYS A 52 -7.53 42.78 -4.23
C LYS A 52 -6.47 41.88 -3.57
N VAL A 53 -5.23 42.35 -3.47
CA VAL A 53 -4.13 41.61 -2.82
C VAL A 53 -4.40 41.38 -1.34
N ARG A 54 -4.92 42.38 -0.62
CA ARG A 54 -5.26 42.27 0.80
C ARG A 54 -6.31 41.18 1.07
N ARG A 55 -7.32 41.08 0.20
CA ARG A 55 -8.37 40.06 0.30
C ARG A 55 -7.87 38.66 0.00
N ILE A 56 -7.00 38.52 -1.01
CA ILE A 56 -6.57 37.22 -1.50
C ILE A 56 -5.46 36.59 -0.66
N TYR A 57 -4.59 37.41 -0.08
CA TYR A 57 -3.43 36.96 0.67
C TYR A 57 -3.76 35.92 1.77
N PRO A 58 -4.73 36.14 2.68
CA PRO A 58 -5.06 35.12 3.70
C PRO A 58 -5.58 33.81 3.10
N GLU A 59 -6.27 33.87 1.96
CA GLU A 59 -6.78 32.68 1.28
C GLU A 59 -5.65 31.87 0.66
N LEU A 60 -4.70 32.54 0.00
CA LEU A 60 -3.49 31.92 -0.53
C LEU A 60 -2.62 31.32 0.58
N MET A 61 -2.49 32.00 1.73
CA MET A 61 -1.78 31.45 2.89
C MET A 61 -2.38 30.15 3.37
N GLN A 62 -3.71 30.08 3.47
CA GLN A 62 -4.40 28.84 3.84
C GLN A 62 -4.27 27.76 2.77
N LEU A 63 -4.40 28.13 1.49
CA LEU A 63 -4.23 27.22 0.37
C LEU A 63 -2.84 26.56 0.39
N PHE A 64 -1.78 27.37 0.51
CA PHE A 64 -0.41 26.86 0.53
C PHE A 64 -0.06 26.14 1.83
N ARG A 65 -0.73 26.42 2.94
CA ARG A 65 -0.62 25.59 4.15
C ARG A 65 -1.03 24.14 3.86
N TYR A 66 -2.18 23.93 3.20
CA TYR A 66 -2.63 22.58 2.85
C TYR A 66 -1.72 21.92 1.81
N ARG A 67 -1.28 22.67 0.80
CA ARG A 67 -0.29 22.23 -0.19
C ARG A 67 0.99 21.70 0.46
N ASN A 68 1.55 22.45 1.40
CA ASN A 68 2.78 22.07 2.11
C ASN A 68 2.58 20.85 3.01
N LYS A 69 1.42 20.72 3.69
CA LYS A 69 1.09 19.51 4.45
C LYS A 69 1.02 18.27 3.56
N VAL A 70 0.42 18.38 2.38
CA VAL A 70 0.39 17.29 1.39
C VAL A 70 1.80 16.87 0.98
N ILE A 71 2.65 17.84 0.62
CA ILE A 71 4.05 17.59 0.20
C ILE A 71 4.84 16.94 1.33
N TRP A 72 4.68 17.44 2.56
CA TRP A 72 5.35 16.91 3.75
C TRP A 72 4.96 15.46 4.03
N SER A 73 3.66 15.15 4.07
CA SER A 73 3.19 13.79 4.29
C SER A 73 3.61 12.84 3.17
N TYR A 74 3.65 13.31 1.93
CA TYR A 74 4.19 12.52 0.84
C TYR A 74 5.68 12.23 1.03
N TRP A 75 6.49 13.21 1.42
CA TRP A 75 7.90 12.97 1.73
C TRP A 75 8.09 11.95 2.86
N GLN A 76 7.32 12.08 3.96
CA GLN A 76 7.32 11.11 5.05
C GLN A 76 6.98 9.70 4.54
N SER A 77 6.00 9.58 3.65
CA SER A 77 5.64 8.32 3.01
C SER A 77 6.81 7.71 2.21
N ARG A 78 7.67 8.54 1.60
CA ARG A 78 8.88 8.08 0.90
C ARG A 78 9.94 7.56 1.87
N GLN A 79 10.14 8.24 2.99
CA GLN A 79 11.09 7.80 4.03
C GLN A 79 10.65 6.47 4.64
N LEU A 80 9.36 6.34 5.00
CA LEU A 80 8.80 5.09 5.52
C LEU A 80 8.96 3.93 4.54
N LYS A 81 8.76 4.16 3.23
CA LYS A 81 9.02 3.14 2.20
C LYS A 81 10.48 2.69 2.19
N ILE A 82 11.43 3.61 2.31
CA ILE A 82 12.87 3.28 2.33
C ILE A 82 13.17 2.37 3.53
N GLU A 83 12.64 2.71 4.71
CA GLU A 83 12.82 1.89 5.92
C GLU A 83 12.16 0.51 5.78
N LEU A 84 10.90 0.45 5.33
CA LEU A 84 10.18 -0.81 5.12
C LEU A 84 10.88 -1.72 4.11
N LYS A 85 11.52 -1.16 3.08
CA LYS A 85 12.32 -1.94 2.11
C LYS A 85 13.56 -2.58 2.73
N LYS A 86 14.15 -2.02 3.80
CA LYS A 86 15.30 -2.62 4.48
C LYS A 86 14.94 -3.93 5.19
N ALA A 87 13.66 -4.14 5.52
CA ALA A 87 13.19 -5.41 6.09
C ALA A 87 13.04 -6.53 5.05
N TYR A 88 12.91 -6.19 3.77
CA TYR A 88 12.65 -7.17 2.71
C TYR A 88 13.71 -8.27 2.57
N PRO A 89 15.03 -7.99 2.64
CA PRO A 89 16.05 -9.04 2.63
C PRO A 89 15.92 -10.04 3.77
N ILE A 90 15.50 -9.59 4.96
CA ILE A 90 15.28 -10.46 6.12
C ILE A 90 14.11 -11.39 5.82
N ILE A 91 12.98 -10.84 5.35
CA ILE A 91 11.79 -11.62 4.97
C ILE A 91 12.16 -12.67 3.92
N GLN A 92 12.88 -12.28 2.86
CA GLN A 92 13.27 -13.17 1.79
C GLN A 92 14.20 -14.29 2.27
N THR A 93 15.18 -13.95 3.12
CA THR A 93 16.13 -14.92 3.67
C THR A 93 15.43 -15.95 4.54
N THR A 94 14.56 -15.50 5.46
CA THR A 94 13.74 -16.37 6.29
C THR A 94 12.89 -17.31 5.43
N VAL A 95 12.13 -16.76 4.48
CA VAL A 95 11.23 -17.53 3.62
C VAL A 95 11.99 -18.56 2.79
N ASN A 96 13.15 -18.19 2.23
CA ASN A 96 13.93 -19.07 1.36
C ASN A 96 14.69 -20.18 2.10
N ASN A 97 15.11 -19.92 3.35
CA ASN A 97 15.90 -20.89 4.12
C ASN A 97 15.03 -21.93 4.83
N LEU A 98 13.76 -21.60 5.08
CA LEU A 98 12.82 -22.43 5.83
C LEU A 98 12.65 -23.86 5.26
N PRO A 99 12.52 -24.09 3.93
CA PRO A 99 12.45 -25.45 3.39
C PRO A 99 13.69 -26.28 3.73
N GLN A 100 14.88 -25.71 3.54
CA GLN A 100 16.14 -26.41 3.81
C GLN A 100 16.34 -26.74 5.29
N GLN A 101 15.81 -25.93 6.19
CA GLN A 101 15.87 -26.18 7.63
C GLN A 101 14.95 -27.31 8.07
N VAL A 102 13.79 -27.45 7.41
CA VAL A 102 12.80 -28.49 7.68
C VAL A 102 13.22 -29.84 7.10
N ASP A 103 13.88 -29.83 5.95
CA ASP A 103 14.35 -31.06 5.28
C ASP A 103 15.61 -31.67 5.92
N GLN A 104 16.15 -31.07 7.00
CA GLN A 104 17.33 -31.61 7.66
C GLN A 104 17.02 -32.94 8.37
N PRO A 105 17.95 -33.92 8.35
CA PRO A 105 17.76 -35.22 9.01
C PRO A 105 17.46 -35.12 10.52
N ARG A 106 17.89 -34.03 11.16
CA ARG A 106 17.56 -33.66 12.53
C ARG A 106 17.18 -32.19 12.56
N LEU A 107 15.92 -31.92 12.89
CA LEU A 107 15.40 -30.57 13.04
C LEU A 107 16.07 -29.87 14.23
N ASN A 108 16.60 -28.66 14.01
CA ASN A 108 17.17 -27.85 15.08
C ASN A 108 16.11 -26.91 15.68
N LEU A 109 15.38 -27.40 16.69
CA LEU A 109 14.30 -26.63 17.33
C LEU A 109 14.78 -25.34 18.00
N ASN A 110 15.96 -25.34 18.62
CA ASN A 110 16.52 -24.14 19.25
C ASN A 110 16.80 -23.04 18.22
N GLN A 111 17.26 -23.43 17.02
CA GLN A 111 17.46 -22.49 15.93
C GLN A 111 16.14 -21.91 15.43
N LEU A 112 15.12 -22.74 15.21
CA LEU A 112 13.79 -22.28 14.79
C LEU A 112 13.14 -21.35 15.81
N GLN A 113 13.27 -21.63 17.12
CA GLN A 113 12.78 -20.76 18.18
C GLN A 113 13.49 -19.40 18.19
N LYS A 114 14.81 -19.39 17.97
CA LYS A 114 15.58 -18.15 17.87
C LYS A 114 15.15 -17.32 16.65
N GLU A 115 15.01 -17.97 15.49
CA GLU A 115 14.57 -17.32 14.25
C GLU A 115 13.15 -16.77 14.41
N LEU A 116 12.23 -17.52 15.02
CA LEU A 116 10.89 -17.04 15.35
C LEU A 116 10.94 -15.77 16.20
N ALA A 117 11.75 -15.75 17.26
CA ALA A 117 11.89 -14.58 18.13
C ALA A 117 12.42 -13.35 17.38
N ASP A 118 13.38 -13.52 16.47
CA ASP A 118 13.95 -12.43 15.69
C ASP A 118 12.97 -11.92 14.63
N ILE A 119 12.24 -12.82 13.97
CA ILE A 119 11.20 -12.50 13.00
C ILE A 119 10.05 -11.72 13.67
N LEU A 120 9.62 -12.11 14.87
CA LEU A 120 8.55 -11.40 15.60
C LEU A 120 8.93 -9.95 15.92
N LYS A 121 10.21 -9.67 16.21
CA LYS A 121 10.71 -8.29 16.38
C LYS A 121 10.60 -7.50 15.08
N VAL A 122 11.02 -8.11 13.97
CA VAL A 122 10.92 -7.49 12.64
C VAL A 122 9.47 -7.23 12.26
N LEU A 123 8.57 -8.19 12.51
CA LEU A 123 7.14 -8.06 12.27
C LEU A 123 6.56 -6.85 13.02
N SER A 124 6.87 -6.71 14.31
CA SER A 124 6.36 -5.59 15.12
C SER A 124 6.78 -4.22 14.55
N ILE A 125 8.07 -4.07 14.21
CA ILE A 125 8.60 -2.84 13.60
C ILE A 125 7.93 -2.58 12.24
N TYR A 126 7.82 -3.62 11.42
CA TYR A 126 7.23 -3.54 10.09
C TYR A 126 5.75 -3.15 10.15
N SER A 127 4.96 -3.77 11.01
CA SER A 127 3.53 -3.45 11.22
C SER A 127 3.34 -1.98 11.59
N ASN A 128 4.14 -1.48 12.53
CA ASN A 128 4.05 -0.09 12.97
C ASN A 128 4.38 0.88 11.83
N GLN A 129 5.47 0.62 11.09
CA GLN A 129 5.87 1.45 9.96
C GLN A 129 4.86 1.40 8.81
N LEU A 130 4.26 0.25 8.55
CA LEU A 130 3.22 0.08 7.54
C LEU A 130 1.96 0.87 7.92
N SER A 131 1.55 0.80 9.19
CA SER A 131 0.45 1.61 9.72
C SER A 131 0.74 3.12 9.61
N SER A 132 1.97 3.55 9.94
CA SER A 132 2.38 4.95 9.72
C SER A 132 2.32 5.36 8.24
N LEU A 133 2.60 4.45 7.31
CA LEU A 133 2.50 4.73 5.88
C LEU A 133 1.02 4.93 5.44
N GLU A 134 0.10 4.15 5.99
CA GLU A 134 -1.34 4.33 5.79
C GLU A 134 -1.85 5.65 6.37
N GLU A 135 -1.33 6.05 7.54
CA GLU A 135 -1.61 7.35 8.15
C GLU A 135 -1.14 8.50 7.25
N GLN A 136 0.06 8.41 6.67
CA GLN A 136 0.53 9.42 5.71
C GLN A 136 -0.35 9.49 4.47
N GLN A 137 -0.83 8.35 3.94
CA GLN A 137 -1.78 8.35 2.83
C GLN A 137 -3.08 9.09 3.20
N SER A 138 -3.61 8.82 4.39
CA SER A 138 -4.83 9.45 4.91
C SER A 138 -4.65 10.96 5.13
N THR A 139 -3.47 11.36 5.60
CA THR A 139 -3.11 12.77 5.80
C THR A 139 -3.00 13.51 4.46
N ILE A 140 -2.43 12.88 3.42
CA ILE A 140 -2.41 13.43 2.05
C ILE A 140 -3.85 13.64 1.57
N LYS A 141 -4.71 12.62 1.65
CA LYS A 141 -6.12 12.71 1.21
C LYS A 141 -6.88 13.84 1.91
N THR A 142 -6.71 13.95 3.23
CA THR A 142 -7.42 14.96 4.03
C THR A 142 -6.99 16.38 3.66
N ASN A 143 -5.67 16.62 3.55
CA ASN A 143 -5.17 17.94 3.22
C ASN A 143 -5.42 18.29 1.74
N LEU A 144 -5.43 17.31 0.84
CA LEU A 144 -5.84 17.51 -0.55
C LEU A 144 -7.31 17.94 -0.64
N LYS A 145 -8.21 17.28 0.10
CA LYS A 145 -9.62 17.69 0.15
C LYS A 145 -9.79 19.12 0.70
N ASN A 146 -9.01 19.48 1.72
CA ASN A 146 -9.03 20.84 2.26
C ASN A 146 -8.47 21.86 1.27
N TYR A 147 -7.44 21.50 0.51
CA TYR A 147 -6.90 22.30 -0.59
C TYR A 147 -7.97 22.53 -1.67
N GLN A 148 -8.63 21.47 -2.14
CA GLN A 148 -9.70 21.54 -3.15
C GLN A 148 -10.83 22.49 -2.73
N LYS A 149 -11.35 22.33 -1.49
CA LYS A 149 -12.36 23.23 -0.93
C LYS A 149 -11.91 24.69 -0.87
N ARG A 150 -10.63 24.92 -0.54
CA ARG A 150 -10.07 26.27 -0.49
C ARG A 150 -9.96 26.88 -1.88
N VAL A 151 -9.64 26.10 -2.91
CA VAL A 151 -9.66 26.59 -4.29
C VAL A 151 -11.08 26.98 -4.71
N ASP A 152 -12.09 26.16 -4.41
CA ASP A 152 -13.47 26.50 -4.73
C ASP A 152 -13.87 27.83 -4.06
N ALA A 153 -13.55 28.01 -2.77
CA ALA A 153 -13.77 29.27 -2.06
C ALA A 153 -13.01 30.46 -2.67
N ILE A 154 -11.78 30.26 -3.16
CA ILE A 154 -10.99 31.28 -3.84
C ILE A 154 -11.61 31.65 -5.19
N ALA A 155 -12.09 30.66 -5.94
CA ALA A 155 -12.74 30.85 -7.22
C ALA A 155 -14.08 31.59 -7.07
N GLU A 156 -14.79 31.41 -5.95
CA GLU A 156 -15.98 32.20 -5.62
C GLU A 156 -15.66 33.67 -5.36
N LEU A 157 -14.51 34.01 -4.77
CA LEU A 157 -14.11 35.41 -4.57
C LEU A 157 -13.86 36.17 -5.90
N ASP A 158 -13.70 35.44 -7.00
CA ASP A 158 -13.35 35.95 -8.32
C ASP A 158 -14.56 36.38 -9.16
N PHE A 159 -15.59 36.98 -8.54
CA PHE A 159 -16.88 37.31 -9.16
C PHE A 159 -16.79 38.14 -10.47
N ASN A 160 -15.62 38.70 -10.82
CA ASN A 160 -15.42 39.59 -11.96
C ASN A 160 -14.40 39.10 -13.02
N PHE A 161 -13.63 38.03 -12.81
CA PHE A 161 -12.45 37.72 -13.65
C PHE A 161 -12.28 36.24 -14.11
N ASN A 162 -13.39 35.50 -14.23
CA ASN A 162 -13.47 34.11 -14.72
C ASN A 162 -13.08 33.03 -13.68
N SER A 163 -14.02 32.77 -12.77
CA SER A 163 -13.97 31.73 -11.72
C SER A 163 -13.51 30.34 -12.22
N GLU A 164 -13.92 29.93 -13.43
CA GLU A 164 -13.53 28.62 -13.99
C GLU A 164 -12.04 28.57 -14.36
N ALA A 165 -11.50 29.64 -14.96
CA ALA A 165 -10.08 29.74 -15.28
C ALA A 165 -9.22 29.72 -14.00
N THR A 166 -9.62 30.48 -12.98
CA THR A 166 -9.00 30.50 -11.66
C THR A 166 -8.99 29.12 -11.02
N ARG A 167 -10.15 28.45 -11.02
CA ARG A 167 -10.27 27.10 -10.48
C ARG A 167 -9.35 26.12 -11.20
N LYS A 168 -9.33 26.15 -12.54
CA LYS A 168 -8.47 25.28 -13.37
C LYS A 168 -6.98 25.53 -13.11
N PHE A 169 -6.57 26.79 -12.97
CA PHE A 169 -5.20 27.16 -12.63
C PHE A 169 -4.76 26.52 -11.30
N LEU A 170 -5.55 26.70 -10.25
CA LEU A 170 -5.22 26.19 -8.91
C LEU A 170 -5.42 24.67 -8.78
N MET A 171 -6.32 24.06 -9.54
CA MET A 171 -6.54 22.60 -9.51
C MET A 171 -5.37 21.79 -10.04
N PHE A 172 -4.46 22.37 -10.80
CA PHE A 172 -3.28 21.68 -11.31
C PHE A 172 -2.50 20.91 -10.22
N PHE A 173 -2.32 21.51 -9.04
CA PHE A 173 -1.65 20.83 -7.93
C PHE A 173 -2.46 19.63 -7.43
N SER A 174 -3.78 19.76 -7.36
CA SER A 174 -4.67 18.68 -6.94
C SER A 174 -4.53 17.47 -7.86
N ASP A 175 -4.67 17.70 -9.17
CA ASP A 175 -4.60 16.65 -10.19
C ASP A 175 -3.25 15.92 -10.12
N TYR A 176 -2.16 16.67 -9.99
CA TYR A 176 -0.82 16.10 -9.83
C TYR A 176 -0.68 15.24 -8.56
N VAL A 177 -1.27 15.64 -7.44
CA VAL A 177 -1.22 14.87 -6.19
C VAL A 177 -2.02 13.57 -6.32
N GLU A 178 -3.17 13.61 -6.98
CA GLU A 178 -4.00 12.41 -7.21
C GLU A 178 -3.26 11.41 -8.10
N GLU A 179 -2.79 11.86 -9.26
CA GLU A 179 -2.12 11.01 -10.24
C GLU A 179 -0.79 10.47 -9.75
N LYS A 180 -0.04 11.26 -8.97
CA LYS A 180 1.33 10.90 -8.57
C LYS A 180 1.42 10.46 -7.11
N TYR A 181 1.07 11.32 -6.17
CA TYR A 181 1.39 11.07 -4.76
C TYR A 181 0.49 9.97 -4.17
N LEU A 182 -0.80 10.03 -4.45
CA LEU A 182 -1.75 9.04 -3.94
C LEU A 182 -1.56 7.68 -4.62
N GLU A 183 -1.46 7.63 -5.95
CA GLU A 183 -1.27 6.37 -6.66
C GLU A 183 0.09 5.72 -6.35
N GLN A 184 1.17 6.48 -6.20
CA GLN A 184 2.44 5.90 -5.74
C GLN A 184 2.34 5.36 -4.31
N THR A 185 1.77 6.12 -3.38
CA THR A 185 1.64 5.68 -1.99
C THR A 185 0.75 4.43 -1.90
N LYS A 186 -0.32 4.35 -2.69
CA LYS A 186 -1.21 3.18 -2.80
C LYS A 186 -0.53 1.96 -3.42
N SER A 187 0.29 2.17 -4.45
CA SER A 187 1.10 1.10 -5.06
C SER A 187 2.13 0.55 -4.05
N ASP A 188 2.79 1.43 -3.31
CA ASP A 188 3.75 1.03 -2.28
C ASP A 188 3.08 0.26 -1.14
N LEU A 189 1.94 0.74 -0.63
CA LEU A 189 1.17 0.01 0.37
C LEU A 189 0.79 -1.38 -0.11
N ARG A 190 0.33 -1.53 -1.37
CA ARG A 190 0.02 -2.86 -1.94
C ARG A 190 1.25 -3.77 -1.97
N SER A 191 2.37 -3.27 -2.45
CA SER A 191 3.62 -4.03 -2.53
C SER A 191 4.15 -4.41 -1.14
N LEU A 192 4.15 -3.49 -0.19
CA LEU A 192 4.66 -3.71 1.17
C LEU A 192 3.73 -4.63 1.98
N ASN A 193 2.42 -4.56 1.78
CA ASN A 193 1.48 -5.53 2.34
C ASN A 193 1.74 -6.96 1.84
N SER A 194 2.22 -7.13 0.60
CA SER A 194 2.57 -8.47 0.11
C SER A 194 3.77 -9.07 0.86
N GLY A 195 4.80 -8.26 1.16
CA GLY A 195 5.93 -8.68 2.01
C GLY A 195 5.50 -8.99 3.44
N PHE A 196 4.57 -8.20 3.99
CA PHE A 196 4.00 -8.45 5.32
C PHE A 196 3.33 -9.82 5.41
N LYS A 197 2.49 -10.17 4.44
CA LYS A 197 1.81 -11.47 4.38
C LYS A 197 2.78 -12.65 4.27
N LEU A 198 3.87 -12.49 3.52
CA LEU A 198 4.92 -13.52 3.45
C LEU A 198 5.57 -13.74 4.83
N LEU A 199 5.80 -12.66 5.57
CA LEU A 199 6.35 -12.74 6.93
C LEU A 199 5.38 -13.42 7.91
N GLU A 200 4.08 -13.06 7.89
CA GLU A 200 3.05 -13.72 8.70
C GLU A 200 2.94 -15.22 8.41
N ASN A 201 3.04 -15.61 7.14
CA ASN A 201 2.99 -17.01 6.75
C ASN A 201 4.23 -17.80 7.21
N ALA A 202 5.42 -17.19 7.12
CA ALA A 202 6.65 -17.79 7.63
C ALA A 202 6.57 -18.02 9.15
N ILE A 203 6.08 -17.04 9.91
CA ILE A 203 5.85 -17.16 11.36
C ILE A 203 4.93 -18.34 11.67
N LYS A 204 3.75 -18.39 11.04
CA LYS A 204 2.78 -19.48 11.25
C LYS A 204 3.36 -20.85 10.92
N THR A 205 4.22 -20.92 9.92
CA THR A 205 4.89 -22.17 9.53
C THR A 205 5.91 -22.59 10.57
N ILE A 206 6.76 -21.66 11.07
CA ILE A 206 7.73 -21.96 12.13
C ILE A 206 7.01 -22.39 13.42
N GLU A 207 5.96 -21.68 13.83
CA GLU A 207 5.14 -22.05 14.99
C GLU A 207 4.52 -23.44 14.84
N GLY A 208 3.98 -23.75 13.65
CA GLY A 208 3.43 -25.07 13.34
C GLY A 208 4.47 -26.18 13.45
N ILE A 209 5.67 -25.97 12.91
CA ILE A 209 6.79 -26.92 12.99
C ILE A 209 7.20 -27.16 14.45
N ILE A 210 7.38 -26.10 15.23
CA ILE A 210 7.75 -26.20 16.66
C ILE A 210 6.69 -26.98 17.43
N SER A 211 5.41 -26.68 17.22
CA SER A 211 4.28 -27.33 17.89
C SER A 211 4.19 -28.83 17.57
N ILE A 212 4.36 -29.21 16.30
CA ILE A 212 4.38 -30.62 15.87
C ILE A 212 5.50 -31.38 16.58
N GLU A 213 6.71 -30.82 16.61
CA GLU A 213 7.86 -31.55 17.12
C GLU A 213 7.93 -31.59 18.65
N GLN A 214 7.42 -30.57 19.34
CA GLN A 214 7.15 -30.63 20.78
C GLN A 214 6.11 -31.70 21.11
N THR A 215 5.00 -31.75 20.36
CA THR A 215 3.96 -32.78 20.55
C THR A 215 4.50 -34.20 20.35
N LYS A 216 5.44 -34.39 19.42
CA LYS A 216 6.09 -35.68 19.18
C LYS A 216 7.06 -36.07 20.30
N SER A 217 7.83 -35.12 20.81
CA SER A 217 8.72 -35.31 21.96
C SER A 217 7.94 -35.66 23.22
N ASP A 218 6.85 -34.95 23.50
CA ASP A 218 6.00 -35.15 24.69
C ASP A 218 5.26 -36.50 24.66
N ARG A 219 5.10 -37.12 23.48
CA ARG A 219 4.45 -38.43 23.29
C ARG A 219 5.40 -39.63 23.41
N ASP A 220 6.67 -39.40 23.74
CA ASP A 220 7.68 -40.43 24.06
C ASP A 220 7.68 -41.60 23.03
N LEU A 221 7.72 -41.26 21.74
CA LEU A 221 7.59 -42.27 20.68
C LEU A 221 8.95 -42.89 20.35
N ASN A 222 9.19 -44.12 20.84
CA ASN A 222 10.32 -44.98 20.47
C ASN A 222 10.21 -45.54 19.03
N SER A 223 9.76 -44.74 18.06
CA SER A 223 9.78 -45.14 16.65
C SER A 223 10.09 -43.96 15.73
N THR A 224 11.16 -44.11 14.96
CA THR A 224 11.53 -43.25 13.82
C THR A 224 10.48 -43.41 12.72
N ILE A 225 9.39 -42.63 12.80
CA ILE A 225 8.44 -42.49 11.69
C ILE A 225 8.91 -41.31 10.84
N GLY A 226 9.20 -41.60 9.58
CA GLY A 226 9.64 -40.62 8.59
C GLY A 226 8.64 -39.48 8.45
N VAL A 227 9.15 -38.26 8.57
CA VAL A 227 8.38 -37.03 8.38
C VAL A 227 8.00 -36.95 6.90
N VAL A 228 6.69 -37.06 6.61
CA VAL A 228 6.15 -36.58 5.33
C VAL A 228 5.63 -35.17 5.59
N GLY A 229 6.47 -34.19 5.33
CA GLY A 229 6.13 -32.76 5.41
C GLY A 229 5.45 -32.30 4.14
N THR A 230 4.19 -31.88 4.24
CA THR A 230 3.43 -31.17 3.20
C THR A 230 2.70 -30.01 3.88
N ALA A 231 2.72 -28.75 3.46
CA ALA A 231 3.13 -28.13 2.20
C ALA A 231 3.51 -26.65 2.43
N LEU A 232 4.53 -26.17 1.74
CA LEU A 232 4.90 -24.75 1.66
C LEU A 232 4.16 -24.09 0.48
N ALA A 233 3.09 -23.34 0.75
CA ALA A 233 2.44 -22.51 -0.27
C ALA A 233 3.09 -21.11 -0.32
N MET A 234 4.33 -21.05 -0.79
CA MET A 234 5.11 -19.81 -0.92
C MET A 234 4.94 -19.13 -2.28
N SER A 235 3.72 -19.08 -2.84
CA SER A 235 3.33 -18.08 -3.84
C SER A 235 1.83 -18.07 -4.10
N GLY A 236 1.14 -16.99 -3.72
CA GLY A 236 -0.09 -16.50 -4.36
C GLY A 236 -1.40 -17.31 -4.29
N VAL A 237 -1.39 -18.65 -4.27
CA VAL A 237 -2.61 -19.48 -4.34
C VAL A 237 -2.43 -20.81 -3.57
N THR A 238 -3.32 -21.06 -2.60
CA THR A 238 -3.68 -22.33 -1.92
C THR A 238 -2.61 -23.24 -1.28
N ALA A 239 -2.78 -23.52 0.02
CA ALA A 239 -3.00 -24.88 0.55
C ALA A 239 -3.49 -24.83 2.02
N SER A 240 -4.68 -25.36 2.29
CA SER A 240 -5.11 -25.75 3.64
C SER A 240 -5.69 -27.15 3.55
N VAL A 241 -5.02 -28.15 4.12
CA VAL A 241 -5.62 -29.46 4.38
C VAL A 241 -5.41 -29.77 5.86
N LEU A 242 -6.54 -29.78 6.57
CA LEU A 242 -6.68 -30.26 7.93
C LEU A 242 -6.34 -31.74 7.97
N SER A 243 -5.52 -32.14 8.93
CA SER A 243 -5.34 -33.54 9.29
C SER A 243 -6.60 -34.06 9.96
N ALA A 244 -7.31 -34.97 9.29
CA ALA A 244 -8.11 -35.98 9.94
C ALA A 244 -7.86 -37.29 9.21
N GLN A 245 -7.21 -38.22 9.92
CA GLN A 245 -7.06 -39.61 9.56
C GLN A 245 -8.44 -40.20 9.21
N PRO A 246 -8.74 -40.63 7.97
CA PRO A 246 -9.85 -41.54 7.77
C PRO A 246 -9.38 -42.90 8.26
N GLU A 247 -10.13 -43.52 9.16
CA GLU A 247 -9.95 -44.93 9.48
C GLU A 247 -9.90 -45.74 8.17
N ARG A 248 -8.95 -46.69 8.09
CA ARG A 248 -8.83 -47.58 6.94
C ARG A 248 -10.18 -48.28 6.69
N PRO A 249 -10.75 -48.26 5.48
CA PRO A 249 -11.94 -49.02 5.18
C PRO A 249 -11.64 -50.52 5.36
N LYS A 250 -12.41 -51.19 6.21
CA LYS A 250 -12.22 -52.61 6.57
C LYS A 250 -12.66 -53.58 5.46
N SER A 251 -13.11 -53.10 4.30
CA SER A 251 -13.58 -53.96 3.20
C SER A 251 -13.60 -53.25 1.84
N HIS A 252 -13.34 -54.00 0.76
CA HIS A 252 -13.26 -53.55 -0.65
C HIS A 252 -14.62 -53.21 -1.30
N GLY A 253 -15.62 -52.79 -0.52
CA GLY A 253 -16.95 -52.44 -1.02
C GLY A 253 -17.57 -51.18 -0.40
N ASP A 254 -16.81 -50.41 0.38
CA ASP A 254 -17.35 -49.25 1.10
C ASP A 254 -17.24 -47.96 0.29
N PHE A 255 -18.36 -47.56 -0.33
CA PHE A 255 -18.49 -46.32 -1.10
C PHE A 255 -19.04 -45.14 -0.29
N SER A 256 -19.05 -45.25 1.05
CA SER A 256 -19.54 -44.18 1.95
C SER A 256 -18.82 -42.83 1.77
N PHE A 257 -17.60 -42.82 1.22
CA PHE A 257 -16.88 -41.58 0.90
C PHE A 257 -17.59 -40.73 -0.17
N MET A 258 -18.38 -41.34 -1.07
CA MET A 258 -19.11 -40.62 -2.12
C MET A 258 -20.28 -39.79 -1.57
N ALA A 259 -20.74 -40.08 -0.35
CA ALA A 259 -21.78 -39.30 0.32
C ALA A 259 -21.20 -38.21 1.26
N SER A 260 -19.87 -38.10 1.36
CA SER A 260 -19.24 -37.13 2.26
C SER A 260 -19.30 -35.69 1.71
N PRO A 261 -19.48 -34.66 2.55
CA PRO A 261 -19.42 -33.26 2.12
C PRO A 261 -18.12 -32.90 1.40
N ALA A 262 -17.01 -33.57 1.74
CA ALA A 262 -15.70 -33.38 1.12
C ALA A 262 -15.64 -33.86 -0.34
N PHE A 263 -16.42 -34.89 -0.71
CA PHE A 263 -16.53 -35.35 -2.09
C PHE A 263 -17.32 -34.37 -2.98
N PHE A 264 -18.38 -33.76 -2.44
CA PHE A 264 -19.13 -32.71 -3.13
C PHE A 264 -18.34 -31.40 -3.23
N LEU A 265 -17.57 -31.03 -2.19
CA LEU A 265 -16.73 -29.83 -2.23
C LEU A 265 -15.53 -29.98 -3.18
N SER A 266 -14.98 -31.18 -3.36
CA SER A 266 -13.85 -31.43 -4.28
C SER A 266 -14.25 -31.53 -5.75
N SER A 267 -15.53 -31.69 -6.07
CA SER A 267 -16.05 -31.71 -7.45
C SER A 267 -16.51 -30.35 -7.97
N LEU A 268 -16.62 -29.32 -7.11
CA LEU A 268 -16.96 -27.94 -7.50
C LEU A 268 -15.97 -27.29 -8.51
N PRO A 269 -14.64 -27.47 -8.40
CA PRO A 269 -13.69 -26.84 -9.34
C PRO A 269 -13.80 -27.39 -10.77
N LEU A 270 -14.19 -28.66 -10.90
CA LEU A 270 -14.40 -29.34 -12.18
C LEU A 270 -15.67 -28.83 -12.88
N LEU A 271 -16.75 -28.59 -12.12
CA LEU A 271 -17.99 -28.03 -12.65
C LEU A 271 -17.81 -26.57 -13.10
N ILE A 272 -17.05 -25.76 -12.36
CA ILE A 272 -16.75 -24.36 -12.74
C ILE A 272 -15.91 -24.31 -14.01
N SER A 273 -14.94 -25.23 -14.17
CA SER A 273 -14.09 -25.30 -15.36
C SER A 273 -14.88 -25.70 -16.62
N VAL A 274 -15.86 -26.61 -16.51
CA VAL A 274 -16.74 -27.00 -17.63
C VAL A 274 -17.70 -25.87 -18.01
N ILE A 275 -18.20 -25.09 -17.04
CA ILE A 275 -19.07 -23.93 -17.32
C ILE A 275 -18.30 -22.80 -18.00
N ILE A 276 -17.06 -22.51 -17.56
CA ILE A 276 -16.20 -21.48 -18.19
C ILE A 276 -15.79 -21.89 -19.61
N LEU A 277 -15.45 -23.17 -19.84
CA LEU A 277 -15.15 -23.68 -21.19
C LEU A 277 -16.38 -23.69 -22.09
N GLY A 278 -17.56 -24.01 -21.56
CA GLY A 278 -18.83 -23.95 -22.30
C GLY A 278 -19.22 -22.53 -22.72
N LEU A 279 -19.10 -21.55 -21.81
CA LEU A 279 -19.38 -20.14 -22.11
C LEU A 279 -18.37 -19.54 -23.11
N SER A 280 -17.09 -19.93 -23.02
CA SER A 280 -16.07 -19.47 -23.97
C SER A 280 -16.27 -19.95 -25.41
N ARG A 281 -16.96 -21.08 -25.60
CA ARG A 281 -17.30 -21.62 -26.93
C ARG A 281 -18.61 -21.05 -27.49
N PHE A 282 -19.45 -20.43 -26.67
CA PHE A 282 -20.71 -19.81 -27.10
C PHE A 282 -20.53 -18.36 -27.56
N PHE A 283 -19.43 -17.70 -27.14
CA PHE A 283 -19.09 -16.31 -27.50
C PHE A 283 -18.02 -16.20 -28.60
N ARG A 284 -17.83 -17.24 -29.42
CA ARG A 284 -16.90 -17.24 -30.55
C ARG A 284 -17.58 -17.68 -31.83
#